data_AF-A0A401ZLH6-F1
#
_entry.id   AF-A0A401ZLH6-F1
#
_cell.length_a   1.000
_cell.length_b   1.000
_cell.length_c   1.000
_cell.angle_alpha   90.00
_cell.angle_beta   90.00
_cell.angle_gamma   90.00
#
_symmetry.space_group_name_H-M   'P 1'
#
loop_
_entity.id
_entity.type
_entity.pdbx_description
1 polymer ?
#
loop_
_entity_poly.entity_id
_entity_poly.type
_entity_poly.pdbx_seq_one_letter_code
_entity_poly.pdbx_strand_id
1 'polypeptide(L)'
;MATNTSPSPHGDASHKNQLAQSLAKQIDALLRELVAINLLTEQDQRILSLRMGLKDGKCYTLAEIAALLHKSPELIRSHQYFAMRQHISNPQFFKLLASYAQVVKLPRGLAYYLQRYSKPEDLSIPIQEWDFD
;
A
#
# COMPACT_ATOMS: atom_id res chain seq x y z
N MET A 1 -22.27 38.45 -28.49
CA MET A 1 -21.41 38.89 -27.36
C MET A 1 -21.12 37.69 -26.49
N ALA A 2 -19.88 37.58 -26.04
CA ALA A 2 -19.22 36.36 -25.60
C ALA A 2 -19.76 35.73 -24.32
N THR A 3 -19.50 34.42 -24.26
CA THR A 3 -19.70 33.40 -23.23
C THR A 3 -19.26 33.79 -21.82
N ASN A 4 -20.02 33.37 -20.81
CA ASN A 4 -19.48 33.07 -19.48
C ASN A 4 -20.22 31.87 -18.87
N THR A 5 -19.75 30.68 -19.23
CA THR A 5 -20.07 29.44 -18.51
C THR A 5 -18.88 29.14 -17.61
N SER A 6 -19.01 29.45 -16.32
CA SER A 6 -18.02 29.11 -15.31
C SER A 6 -17.84 27.59 -15.22
N PRO A 7 -16.59 27.05 -15.24
CA PRO A 7 -16.37 25.63 -15.03
C PRO A 7 -16.58 25.31 -13.54
N SER A 8 -17.54 24.42 -13.25
CA SER A 8 -17.83 23.91 -11.91
C SER A 8 -16.66 23.04 -11.39
N PRO A 9 -16.25 23.15 -10.12
CA PRO A 9 -15.06 22.46 -9.57
C PRO A 9 -15.32 21.01 -9.11
N HIS A 10 -16.43 20.38 -9.52
CA HIS A 10 -16.87 19.09 -8.96
C HIS A 10 -16.35 17.83 -9.69
N GLY A 11 -15.62 17.96 -10.79
CA GLY A 11 -15.13 16.80 -11.58
C GLY A 11 -13.90 16.07 -10.99
N ASP A 12 -13.09 16.76 -10.18
CA ASP A 12 -11.73 16.31 -9.86
C ASP A 12 -11.70 15.26 -8.71
N ALA A 13 -12.56 15.41 -7.72
CA ALA A 13 -12.61 14.51 -6.56
C ALA A 13 -13.21 13.14 -6.90
N SER A 14 -14.21 13.10 -7.79
CA SER A 14 -14.86 11.85 -8.20
C SER A 14 -13.93 10.98 -9.04
N HIS A 15 -13.15 11.60 -9.96
CA HIS A 15 -12.16 10.88 -10.77
C HIS A 15 -11.01 10.33 -9.93
N LYS A 16 -10.49 11.11 -8.97
CA LYS A 16 -9.42 10.65 -8.06
C LYS A 16 -9.86 9.46 -7.21
N ASN A 17 -11.10 9.48 -6.70
CA ASN A 17 -11.64 8.37 -5.92
C ASN A 17 -11.83 7.11 -6.78
N GLN A 18 -12.37 7.24 -8.00
CA GLN A 18 -12.50 6.11 -8.92
C GLN A 18 -11.14 5.50 -9.30
N LEU A 19 -10.13 6.36 -9.55
CA LEU A 19 -8.77 5.93 -9.84
C LEU A 19 -8.16 5.19 -8.64
N ALA A 20 -8.29 5.73 -7.42
CA ALA A 20 -7.83 5.08 -6.19
C ALA A 20 -8.46 3.70 -6.00
N GLN A 21 -9.77 3.56 -6.22
CA GLN A 21 -10.46 2.28 -6.13
C GLN A 21 -9.99 1.27 -7.20
N SER A 22 -9.78 1.73 -8.43
CA SER A 22 -9.26 0.87 -9.51
C SER A 22 -7.86 0.37 -9.20
N LEU A 23 -6.97 1.26 -8.73
CA LEU A 23 -5.61 0.92 -8.32
C LEU A 23 -5.61 -0.02 -7.11
N ALA A 24 -6.46 0.24 -6.10
CA ALA A 24 -6.59 -0.62 -4.94
C ALA A 24 -7.02 -2.05 -5.31
N LYS A 25 -7.96 -2.20 -6.26
CA LYS A 25 -8.39 -3.51 -6.78
C LYS A 25 -7.24 -4.24 -7.49
N GLN A 26 -6.44 -3.54 -8.29
CA GLN A 26 -5.28 -4.13 -8.96
C GLN A 26 -4.21 -4.58 -7.97
N ILE A 27 -3.95 -3.78 -6.93
CA ILE A 27 -3.01 -4.14 -5.87
C ILE A 27 -3.54 -5.35 -5.08
N ASP A 28 -4.82 -5.38 -4.70
CA ASP A 28 -5.42 -6.53 -4.00
C ASP A 28 -5.37 -7.81 -4.85
N ALA A 29 -5.61 -7.72 -6.15
CA ALA A 29 -5.49 -8.85 -7.07
C ALA A 29 -4.06 -9.41 -7.10
N LEU A 30 -3.05 -8.55 -7.19
CA LEU A 30 -1.65 -9.01 -7.12
C LEU A 30 -1.31 -9.66 -5.78
N LEU A 31 -1.81 -9.12 -4.66
CA LEU A 31 -1.58 -9.75 -3.36
C LEU A 31 -2.25 -11.13 -3.29
N ARG A 32 -3.44 -11.31 -3.86
CA ARG A 32 -4.12 -12.61 -3.94
C ARG A 32 -3.35 -13.61 -4.79
N GLU A 33 -2.80 -13.17 -5.92
CA GLU A 33 -1.95 -14.02 -6.77
C GLU A 33 -0.72 -14.49 -6.00
N LEU A 34 -0.06 -13.60 -5.25
CA LEU A 34 1.09 -13.94 -4.41
C LEU A 34 0.73 -14.94 -3.29
N VAL A 35 -0.48 -14.87 -2.74
CA VAL A 35 -1.00 -15.90 -1.82
C VAL A 35 -1.25 -17.22 -2.55
N ALA A 36 -1.85 -17.18 -3.74
CA ALA A 36 -2.15 -18.38 -4.52
C ALA A 36 -0.88 -19.15 -4.94
N ILE A 37 0.24 -18.45 -5.14
CA ILE A 37 1.55 -19.07 -5.42
C ILE A 37 2.39 -19.33 -4.15
N ASN A 38 1.79 -19.22 -2.95
CA ASN A 38 2.43 -19.45 -1.65
C ASN A 38 3.65 -18.56 -1.35
N LEU A 39 3.75 -17.39 -1.97
CA LEU A 39 4.77 -16.39 -1.61
C LEU A 39 4.31 -15.52 -0.44
N LEU A 40 3.01 -15.25 -0.30
CA LEU A 40 2.44 -14.56 0.86
C LEU A 40 1.51 -15.49 1.64
N THR A 41 1.45 -15.32 2.96
CA THR A 41 0.36 -15.92 3.74
C THR A 41 -0.90 -15.08 3.61
N GLU A 42 -2.07 -15.69 3.84
CA GLU A 42 -3.34 -14.93 3.93
C GLU A 42 -3.27 -13.83 5.00
N GLN A 43 -2.49 -14.08 6.06
CA GLN A 43 -2.29 -13.10 7.12
C GLN A 43 -1.48 -11.90 6.64
N ASP A 44 -0.41 -12.12 5.87
CA ASP A 44 0.39 -11.04 5.28
C ASP A 44 -0.44 -10.22 4.29
N GLN A 45 -1.22 -10.89 3.44
CA GLN A 45 -2.17 -10.21 2.56
C GLN A 45 -3.12 -9.33 3.37
N ARG A 46 -3.71 -9.86 4.44
CA ARG A 46 -4.66 -9.12 5.27
C ARG A 46 -4.00 -7.90 5.92
N ILE A 47 -2.78 -8.04 6.45
CA ILE A 47 -2.02 -6.95 7.04
C ILE A 47 -1.72 -5.88 5.99
N LEU A 48 -1.22 -6.25 4.81
CA LEU A 48 -0.92 -5.30 3.73
C LEU A 48 -2.17 -4.61 3.21
N SER A 49 -3.28 -5.35 3.07
CA SER A 49 -4.57 -4.81 2.64
C SER A 49 -5.08 -3.73 3.59
N LEU A 50 -4.95 -3.95 4.90
CA LEU A 50 -5.31 -2.96 5.93
C LEU A 50 -4.32 -1.78 5.94
N ARG A 51 -3.02 -2.04 5.83
CA ARG A 51 -2.00 -0.96 5.80
C ARG A 51 -2.18 -0.02 4.62
N MET A 52 -2.64 -0.53 3.47
CA MET A 52 -2.86 0.24 2.25
C MET A 52 -4.31 0.72 2.09
N GLY A 53 -5.22 0.32 2.97
CA GLY A 53 -6.65 0.65 2.88
C GLY A 53 -7.32 0.13 1.61
N LEU A 54 -6.96 -1.06 1.13
CA LEU A 54 -7.42 -1.57 -0.17
C LEU A 54 -8.92 -1.88 -0.21
N LYS A 55 -9.55 -2.11 0.95
CA LYS A 55 -10.97 -2.50 1.06
C LYS A 55 -11.89 -1.33 1.37
N ASP A 56 -11.50 -0.48 2.31
CA ASP A 56 -12.32 0.59 2.88
C ASP A 56 -11.74 2.00 2.62
N GLY A 57 -10.60 2.08 1.93
CA GLY A 57 -9.89 3.35 1.70
C GLY A 57 -9.18 3.90 2.93
N LYS A 58 -9.27 3.23 4.10
CA LYS A 58 -8.63 3.68 5.34
C LYS A 58 -7.29 2.95 5.51
N CYS A 59 -6.20 3.70 5.54
CA CYS A 59 -4.89 3.15 5.89
C CYS A 59 -4.76 3.02 7.41
N TYR A 60 -4.57 1.81 7.92
CA TYR A 60 -4.44 1.56 9.36
C TYR A 60 -2.99 1.64 9.85
N THR A 61 -2.80 2.06 11.10
CA THR A 61 -1.50 2.00 11.77
C THR A 61 -1.15 0.58 12.21
N LEU A 62 0.11 0.33 12.57
CA LEU A 62 0.51 -0.97 13.11
C LEU A 62 -0.25 -1.30 14.40
N ALA A 63 -0.45 -0.30 15.26
CA ALA A 63 -1.21 -0.43 16.50
C ALA A 63 -2.70 -0.73 16.25
N GLU A 64 -3.33 -0.06 15.29
CA GLU A 64 -4.74 -0.33 14.94
C GLU A 64 -4.91 -1.75 14.39
N ILE A 65 -4.00 -2.21 13.52
CA ILE A 65 -4.04 -3.58 12.99
C ILE A 65 -3.75 -4.61 14.08
N ALA A 66 -2.80 -4.34 14.95
CA ALA A 66 -2.47 -5.16 16.11
C ALA A 66 -3.70 -5.36 17.01
N ALA A 67 -4.45 -4.28 17.28
CA ALA A 67 -5.71 -4.35 18.01
C ALA A 67 -6.78 -5.18 17.26
N LEU A 68 -6.95 -4.96 15.95
CA LEU A 68 -7.93 -5.70 15.12
C LEU A 68 -7.62 -7.19 14.99
N LEU A 69 -6.34 -7.56 15.01
CA LEU A 69 -5.88 -8.94 14.84
C LEU A 69 -5.50 -9.61 16.16
N HIS A 70 -5.70 -8.94 17.29
CA HIS A 70 -5.30 -9.40 18.63
C HIS A 70 -3.84 -9.91 18.69
N LYS A 71 -2.93 -9.13 18.10
CA LYS A 71 -1.49 -9.42 17.98
C LYS A 71 -0.68 -8.25 18.49
N SER A 72 0.63 -8.44 18.70
CA SER A 72 1.50 -7.32 19.04
C SER A 72 1.86 -6.48 17.81
N PRO A 73 2.03 -5.14 17.95
CA PRO A 73 2.46 -4.27 16.86
C PRO A 73 3.79 -4.70 16.22
N GLU A 74 4.71 -5.26 17.01
CA GLU A 74 6.01 -5.77 16.55
C GLU A 74 5.81 -6.93 15.58
N LEU A 75 4.88 -7.85 15.90
CA LEU A 75 4.57 -8.97 15.03
C LEU A 75 3.97 -8.48 13.70
N ILE A 76 3.06 -7.51 13.74
CA ILE A 76 2.50 -6.90 12.52
C ILE A 76 3.59 -6.23 11.69
N ARG A 77 4.53 -5.54 12.33
CA ARG A 77 5.70 -4.94 11.68
C ARG A 77 6.56 -5.99 11.00
N SER A 78 6.88 -7.09 11.69
CA SER A 78 7.65 -8.20 11.13
C SER A 78 6.96 -8.80 9.91
N HIS A 79 5.66 -9.09 10.00
CA HIS A 79 4.87 -9.60 8.87
C HIS A 79 4.91 -8.64 7.68
N GLN A 80 4.64 -7.34 7.89
CA GLN A 80 4.73 -6.34 6.82
C GLN A 80 6.13 -6.32 6.19
N TYR A 81 7.18 -6.38 7.01
CA TYR A 81 8.55 -6.35 6.56
C TYR A 81 8.91 -7.56 5.68
N PHE A 82 8.63 -8.77 6.16
CA PHE A 82 8.91 -10.00 5.42
C PHE A 82 8.11 -10.05 4.12
N ALA A 83 6.82 -9.70 4.17
CA ALA A 83 5.96 -9.60 3.01
C ALA A 83 6.53 -8.65 1.93
N MET A 84 6.88 -7.42 2.32
CA MET A 84 7.38 -6.41 1.39
C MET A 84 8.80 -6.69 0.88
N ARG A 85 9.69 -7.26 1.71
CA ARG A 85 11.09 -7.46 1.36
C ARG A 85 11.34 -8.77 0.61
N GLN A 86 10.76 -9.87 1.09
CA GLN A 86 11.10 -11.20 0.58
C GLN A 86 10.15 -11.67 -0.51
N HIS A 87 8.88 -11.28 -0.43
CA HIS A 87 7.83 -11.89 -1.24
C HIS A 87 7.33 -10.95 -2.34
N ILE A 88 7.43 -9.63 -2.12
CA ILE A 88 7.08 -8.62 -3.09
C ILE A 88 8.35 -8.06 -3.73
N SER A 89 8.85 -8.78 -4.74
CA SER A 89 9.96 -8.31 -5.60
C SER A 89 9.47 -7.87 -6.99
N ASN A 90 8.15 -7.81 -7.20
CA ASN A 90 7.56 -7.53 -8.50
C ASN A 90 7.62 -6.02 -8.81
N PRO A 91 8.35 -5.58 -9.86
CA PRO A 91 8.41 -4.16 -10.24
C PRO A 91 7.04 -3.57 -10.58
N GLN A 92 6.12 -4.39 -11.09
CA GLN A 92 4.76 -3.96 -11.41
C GLN A 92 3.96 -3.62 -10.15
N PHE A 93 4.17 -4.35 -9.05
CA PHE A 93 3.56 -4.03 -7.77
C PHE A 93 4.00 -2.65 -7.29
N PHE A 94 5.30 -2.36 -7.30
CA PHE A 94 5.82 -1.06 -6.87
C PHE A 94 5.37 0.09 -7.78
N LYS A 95 5.24 -0.14 -9.09
CA LYS A 95 4.66 0.85 -10.02
C LYS A 95 3.20 1.17 -9.70
N LEU A 96 2.39 0.15 -9.43
CA LEU A 96 0.99 0.33 -9.03
C LEU A 96 0.87 1.01 -7.67
N LEU A 97 1.69 0.59 -6.69
CA LEU A 97 1.72 1.21 -5.38
C LEU A 97 2.16 2.68 -5.46
N ALA A 98 3.09 3.02 -6.35
CA ALA A 98 3.53 4.40 -6.57
C ALA A 98 2.40 5.26 -7.15
N SER A 99 1.69 4.71 -8.15
CA SER A 99 0.52 5.37 -8.73
C SER A 99 -0.59 5.55 -7.70
N TYR A 100 -0.79 4.57 -6.83
CA TYR A 100 -1.76 4.64 -5.73
C TYR A 100 -1.35 5.67 -4.67
N ALA A 101 -0.06 5.77 -4.34
CA ALA A 101 0.47 6.75 -3.39
C ALA A 101 0.28 8.22 -3.85
N GLN A 102 0.09 8.47 -5.15
CA GLN A 102 -0.21 9.80 -5.67
C GLN A 102 -1.65 10.25 -5.36
N VAL A 103 -2.56 9.29 -5.16
CA VAL A 103 -3.99 9.55 -4.92
C VAL A 103 -4.41 9.22 -3.48
N VAL A 104 -3.62 8.43 -2.75
CA VAL A 104 -3.87 8.04 -1.35
C VAL A 104 -2.64 8.31 -0.49
N LYS A 105 -2.87 8.86 0.70
CA LYS A 105 -1.81 9.10 1.68
C LYS A 105 -1.40 7.80 2.37
N LEU A 106 -0.35 7.16 1.87
CA LEU A 106 0.18 5.93 2.48
C LEU A 106 0.88 6.21 3.83
N PRO A 107 0.84 5.26 4.78
CA PRO A 107 1.65 5.31 5.99
C PRO A 107 3.14 5.41 5.68
N ARG A 108 3.91 6.12 6.52
CA ARG A 108 5.36 6.33 6.32
C ARG A 108 6.13 5.03 6.10
N GLY A 109 5.80 3.99 6.86
CA GLY A 109 6.40 2.67 6.71
C GLY A 109 6.27 2.12 5.29
N LEU A 110 5.10 2.26 4.64
CA LEU A 110 4.90 1.81 3.26
C LEU A 110 5.53 2.75 2.22
N ALA A 111 5.47 4.06 2.46
CA ALA A 111 6.13 5.04 1.62
C ALA A 111 7.65 4.84 1.56
N TYR A 112 8.26 4.38 2.66
CA TYR A 112 9.67 4.00 2.71
C TYR A 112 10.00 2.84 1.76
N TYR A 113 9.20 1.76 1.78
CA TYR A 113 9.39 0.65 0.84
C TYR A 113 9.24 1.12 -0.61
N LEU A 114 8.31 2.03 -0.88
CA LEU A 114 8.18 2.61 -2.21
C LEU A 114 9.49 3.30 -2.66
N GLN A 115 10.06 4.15 -1.81
CA GLN A 115 11.29 4.87 -2.12
C GLN A 115 12.46 3.91 -2.34
N ARG A 116 12.59 2.92 -1.44
CA ARG A 116 13.72 1.99 -1.43
C ARG A 116 13.67 0.96 -2.56
N TYR A 117 12.49 0.43 -2.88
CA TYR A 117 12.33 -0.64 -3.86
C TYR A 117 11.79 -0.17 -5.22
N SER A 118 11.55 1.14 -5.38
CA SER A 118 11.35 1.74 -6.72
C SER A 118 12.63 1.71 -7.57
N LYS A 119 13.80 1.53 -6.95
CA LYS A 119 15.08 1.35 -7.62
C LYS A 119 15.58 -0.08 -7.37
N PRO A 120 15.83 -0.88 -8.42
CA PRO A 120 16.22 -2.29 -8.27
C PRO A 120 17.61 -2.51 -7.64
N GLU A 121 18.39 -1.45 -7.44
CA GLU A 121 19.79 -1.51 -6.98
C GLU A 121 19.96 -1.63 -5.44
N ASP A 122 18.88 -1.42 -4.66
CA ASP A 122 18.94 -1.23 -3.19
C ASP A 122 18.63 -2.48 -2.33
N LEU A 123 18.69 -3.68 -2.92
CA LEU A 123 18.35 -4.95 -2.26
C LEU A 123 19.37 -5.44 -1.19
N SER A 124 20.49 -4.74 -1.00
CA SER A 124 21.70 -5.26 -0.32
C SER A 124 21.94 -4.81 1.13
N ILE A 125 21.13 -3.93 1.74
CA ILE A 125 21.51 -3.30 3.04
C ILE A 125 20.90 -4.05 4.26
N PRO A 126 21.69 -4.34 5.32
CA PRO A 126 21.26 -5.11 6.49
C PRO A 126 20.26 -4.39 7.42
N ILE A 127 19.67 -5.19 8.30
CA ILE A 127 18.63 -4.85 9.28
C ILE A 127 19.25 -4.00 10.38
N GLN A 128 19.02 -2.68 10.38
CA GLN A 128 19.08 -1.88 11.63
C GLN A 128 17.72 -1.97 12.35
N GLU A 129 17.64 -1.63 13.63
CA GLU A 129 16.36 -1.49 14.35
C GLU A 129 15.65 -0.22 13.84
N TRP A 130 14.43 -0.35 13.32
CA TRP A 130 13.67 0.77 12.73
C TRP A 130 12.44 1.08 13.60
N ASP A 131 12.56 2.09 14.45
CA ASP A 131 11.43 2.74 15.14
C ASP A 131 10.69 3.65 14.17
N PHE A 132 9.53 3.20 13.68
CA PHE A 132 8.62 4.03 12.87
C PHE A 132 7.17 3.79 13.31
N ASP A 133 6.72 4.62 14.24
CA ASP A 133 5.29 4.85 14.50
C ASP A 133 4.58 5.52 13.30
#